data_AF-A0A2D9E8N9-F1
#
_entry.id   AF-A0A2D9E8N9-F1
#
_cell.length_a   1.000
_cell.length_b   1.000
_cell.length_c   1.000
_cell.angle_alpha   90.00
_cell.angle_beta   90.00
_cell.angle_gamma   90.00
#
_symmetry.space_group_name_H-M   'P 1'
#
loop_
_entity.id
_entity.type
_entity.pdbx_description
1 polymer ?
#
loop_
_entity_poly.entity_id
_entity_poly.type
_entity_poly.pdbx_seq_one_letter_code
_entity_poly.pdbx_strand_id
1 'polypeptide(L)'
;MFDIYLHVKLLTWMLVDLRFSNFRIYFYTMQGRISLLALILLVYNGLEAKAQTYINEIMASNQVAAFDDFFESDDWVEIYHEGGVLNLAGYYLSDREDNLTKWQFPNTNPGITTITPGGHMVVWLDNDEEQGEDHANFKLSPDGEGIYLTAQDGVTIIDSIVFPPQQTDVSYGRECDGCDSWMYFDIHTIDDDNAYITPTTPLLYINEILIDNEMNLVDESFETDSWLEVYNPNTFQVNLSSYTLSNSEGLTYTLPSDAPYDLTVEAEGFLLLWLDGEPSEGGHHMGFTPSSTATDITLTGPDGLEAASYNYQSGTVDVSWGRQVDGSPESQWFNIPTPRVTNSLFVIPPGSVVINELQSANLLDTTDFTGAAEDWFEIMNTGTVPVDLGGYYVTDRLNQPTKYQFPLGVPDSTTLAPGEFVLIFADEDNSEGWNHTNFKFNSDGEALVLRSIDGFTIADSVHFGAIPLDYSWGRDSDGYGDWREFVVGTTTPEYCNVCTSSVSQVDVDSLNAYPNPVDRGEFIRINKVTEVSGITGRKVATLQPGLFNTMDFAPGTYVLRSKNGETLKLVIE
;
A
#
# COMPACT_ATOMS: atom_id res chain seq x y z
N MET A 1 79.33 -45.31 -55.07
CA MET A 1 79.61 -44.71 -53.76
C MET A 1 78.56 -43.62 -53.56
N PHE A 2 77.69 -43.83 -52.58
CA PHE A 2 76.60 -43.00 -52.01
C PHE A 2 75.57 -42.31 -52.93
N ASP A 3 74.28 -42.60 -52.74
CA ASP A 3 73.42 -41.71 -51.94
C ASP A 3 72.09 -42.38 -51.48
N ILE A 4 71.69 -42.08 -50.26
CA ILE A 4 70.40 -42.40 -49.61
C ILE A 4 69.63 -41.09 -49.52
N TYR A 5 68.33 -41.04 -49.85
CA TYR A 5 67.37 -40.22 -49.11
C TYR A 5 65.95 -40.81 -49.15
N LEU A 6 65.40 -40.97 -47.95
CA LEU A 6 64.04 -41.37 -47.60
C LEU A 6 63.11 -40.15 -47.69
N HIS A 7 61.90 -40.29 -48.23
CA HIS A 7 60.83 -39.28 -48.12
C HIS A 7 59.62 -39.88 -47.41
N VAL A 8 59.32 -39.38 -46.21
CA VAL A 8 58.09 -39.64 -45.47
C VAL A 8 57.12 -38.50 -45.77
N LYS A 9 55.91 -38.79 -46.26
CA LYS A 9 54.82 -37.82 -46.38
C LYS A 9 53.98 -37.81 -45.09
N LEU A 10 53.92 -36.66 -44.43
CA LEU A 10 52.98 -36.38 -43.34
C LEU A 10 51.62 -35.97 -43.93
N LEU A 11 50.53 -36.54 -43.41
CA LEU A 11 49.15 -36.11 -43.68
C LEU A 11 48.81 -34.91 -42.79
N THR A 12 48.44 -33.78 -43.39
CA THR A 12 47.94 -32.59 -42.70
C THR A 12 46.42 -32.54 -42.74
N TRP A 13 45.79 -32.42 -41.57
CA TRP A 13 44.35 -32.18 -41.42
C TRP A 13 44.08 -30.68 -41.38
N MET A 14 43.00 -30.23 -42.04
CA MET A 14 42.55 -28.82 -41.96
C MET A 14 41.31 -28.74 -41.09
N LEU A 15 41.36 -27.88 -40.05
CA LEU A 15 40.21 -27.54 -39.20
C LEU A 15 39.40 -26.45 -39.90
N VAL A 16 38.09 -26.66 -40.05
CA VAL A 16 37.15 -25.61 -40.47
C VAL A 16 36.32 -25.22 -39.26
N ASP A 17 36.37 -23.93 -38.90
CA ASP A 17 35.59 -23.30 -37.82
C ASP A 17 34.45 -22.50 -38.47
N LEU A 18 33.20 -22.94 -38.24
CA LEU A 18 32.00 -22.19 -38.64
C LEU A 18 31.35 -21.61 -37.39
N ARG A 19 31.13 -20.29 -37.41
CA ARG A 19 30.60 -19.53 -36.27
C ARG A 19 29.19 -19.07 -36.56
N PHE A 20 28.28 -19.39 -35.65
CA PHE A 20 26.93 -18.84 -35.56
C PHE A 20 26.77 -18.11 -34.22
N SER A 21 25.72 -17.30 -34.10
CA SER A 21 25.44 -16.48 -32.90
C SER A 21 25.39 -17.31 -31.61
N ASN A 22 24.80 -18.51 -31.67
CA ASN A 22 24.50 -19.29 -30.46
C ASN A 22 25.32 -20.58 -30.30
N PHE A 23 26.15 -20.99 -31.27
CA PHE A 23 27.05 -22.15 -31.13
C PHE A 23 28.14 -22.20 -32.21
N ARG A 24 29.11 -23.11 -32.01
CA ARG A 24 30.22 -23.38 -32.95
C ARG A 24 30.26 -24.86 -33.33
N ILE A 25 30.61 -25.12 -34.59
CA ILE A 25 30.85 -26.48 -35.06
C ILE A 25 32.26 -26.62 -35.62
N TYR A 26 32.95 -27.70 -35.21
CA TYR A 26 34.30 -28.05 -35.65
C TYR A 26 34.30 -29.32 -36.47
N PHE A 27 34.93 -29.31 -37.64
CA PHE A 27 35.17 -30.52 -38.43
C PHE A 27 36.60 -30.60 -38.96
N TYR A 28 37.12 -31.83 -39.02
CA TYR A 28 38.41 -32.18 -39.62
C TYR A 28 38.19 -32.83 -40.98
N THR A 29 38.78 -32.28 -42.04
CA THR A 29 38.65 -32.86 -43.39
C THR A 29 40.01 -33.30 -43.94
N MET A 30 40.02 -34.41 -44.68
CA MET A 30 41.15 -34.79 -45.55
C MET A 30 40.91 -34.25 -46.96
N GLN A 31 41.95 -33.69 -47.58
CA GLN A 31 41.87 -33.13 -48.94
C GLN A 31 41.45 -34.20 -49.97
N GLY A 32 40.18 -34.22 -50.35
CA GLY A 32 39.67 -35.11 -51.38
C GLY A 32 38.16 -34.96 -51.60
N ARG A 33 37.80 -34.10 -52.56
CA ARG A 33 36.49 -33.92 -53.21
C ARG A 33 35.33 -34.80 -52.70
N ILE A 34 34.57 -34.28 -51.75
CA ILE A 34 33.17 -34.67 -51.52
C ILE A 34 32.34 -33.38 -51.64
N SER A 35 31.26 -33.47 -52.43
CA SER A 35 30.48 -32.39 -53.02
C SER A 35 29.89 -31.40 -51.99
N LEU A 36 30.32 -30.14 -52.10
CA LEU A 36 29.73 -28.97 -51.42
C LEU A 36 28.20 -28.89 -51.61
N LEU A 37 27.67 -29.41 -52.74
CA LEU A 37 26.24 -29.45 -53.06
C LEU A 37 25.40 -30.42 -52.19
N ALA A 38 25.97 -31.51 -51.68
CA ALA A 38 25.24 -32.41 -50.79
C ALA A 38 25.17 -31.87 -49.34
N LEU A 39 26.16 -31.05 -48.97
CA LEU A 39 26.22 -30.39 -47.67
C LEU A 39 25.28 -29.19 -47.59
N ILE A 40 25.10 -28.45 -48.69
CA ILE A 40 24.13 -27.33 -48.78
C ILE A 40 22.67 -27.85 -48.74
N LEU A 41 22.38 -29.01 -49.35
CA LEU A 41 21.04 -29.61 -49.28
C LEU A 41 20.68 -30.19 -47.90
N LEU A 42 21.66 -30.63 -47.10
CA LEU A 42 21.42 -31.16 -45.75
C LEU A 42 21.27 -30.06 -44.69
N VAL A 43 21.82 -28.86 -44.92
CA VAL A 43 21.63 -27.69 -44.04
C VAL A 43 20.31 -26.96 -44.34
N TYR A 44 19.75 -27.09 -45.54
CA TYR A 44 18.46 -26.47 -45.91
C TYR A 44 17.21 -27.22 -45.39
N ASN A 45 17.35 -28.44 -44.85
CA ASN A 45 16.22 -29.26 -44.38
C ASN A 45 16.06 -29.29 -42.85
N GLY A 46 16.63 -28.33 -42.11
CA GLY A 46 16.71 -28.41 -40.65
C GLY A 46 16.44 -27.14 -39.86
N LEU A 47 16.07 -26.03 -40.52
CA LEU A 47 15.72 -24.76 -39.88
C LEU A 47 14.56 -24.12 -40.65
N GLU A 48 13.45 -24.83 -40.81
CA GLU A 48 12.17 -24.11 -40.84
C GLU A 48 11.85 -23.82 -39.38
N ALA A 49 11.97 -22.56 -38.96
CA ALA A 49 11.26 -22.12 -37.76
C ALA A 49 9.80 -22.50 -37.98
N LYS A 50 9.25 -23.32 -37.08
CA LYS A 50 7.82 -23.64 -37.15
C LYS A 50 7.08 -22.35 -36.89
N ALA A 51 6.27 -21.92 -37.85
CA ALA A 51 5.30 -20.85 -37.67
C ALA A 51 4.52 -21.07 -36.36
N GLN A 52 4.71 -20.16 -35.41
CA GLN A 52 4.07 -20.13 -34.10
C GLN A 52 2.97 -19.06 -34.08
N THR A 53 2.03 -19.22 -33.16
CA THR A 53 0.95 -18.27 -32.94
C THR A 53 1.02 -17.87 -31.48
N TYR A 54 0.92 -16.59 -31.23
CA TYR A 54 1.16 -16.00 -29.92
C TYR A 54 -0.04 -15.19 -29.50
N ILE A 55 -0.38 -15.26 -28.22
CA ILE A 55 -1.09 -14.17 -27.56
C ILE A 55 -0.07 -13.03 -27.46
N ASN A 56 -0.41 -11.87 -28.00
CA ASN A 56 0.55 -10.78 -28.27
C ASN A 56 0.40 -9.61 -27.31
N GLU A 57 -0.82 -9.16 -27.08
CA GLU A 57 -1.15 -8.03 -26.22
C GLU A 57 -2.56 -8.19 -25.65
N ILE A 58 -2.80 -7.70 -24.43
CA ILE A 58 -4.06 -7.83 -23.70
C ILE A 58 -4.37 -6.50 -23.02
N MET A 59 -5.63 -6.08 -23.04
CA MET A 59 -6.14 -5.01 -22.19
C MET A 59 -7.35 -5.53 -21.41
N ALA A 60 -7.21 -5.63 -20.09
CA ALA A 60 -8.25 -6.15 -19.18
C ALA A 60 -9.06 -5.05 -18.46
N SER A 61 -8.73 -3.79 -18.73
CA SER A 61 -9.52 -2.63 -18.32
C SER A 61 -9.31 -1.54 -19.36
N ASN A 62 -10.36 -1.25 -20.12
CA ASN A 62 -10.36 -0.27 -21.20
C ASN A 62 -11.46 0.76 -20.96
N GLN A 63 -11.12 2.04 -21.02
CA GLN A 63 -12.10 3.12 -20.86
C GLN A 63 -12.07 4.06 -22.05
N VAL A 64 -10.89 4.48 -22.51
CA VAL A 64 -10.75 5.39 -23.66
C VAL A 64 -9.61 5.04 -24.61
N ALA A 65 -8.82 4.01 -24.30
CA ALA A 65 -7.67 3.63 -25.11
C ALA A 65 -8.08 3.10 -26.49
N ALA A 66 -8.94 2.09 -26.53
CA ALA A 66 -9.38 1.44 -27.77
C ALA A 66 -10.92 1.36 -27.83
N PHE A 67 -11.46 1.39 -29.05
CA PHE A 67 -12.89 1.27 -29.29
C PHE A 67 -13.13 0.17 -30.32
N ASP A 68 -14.19 -0.60 -30.12
CA ASP A 68 -14.69 -1.57 -31.09
C ASP A 68 -15.48 -0.89 -32.23
N ASP A 69 -16.07 -1.72 -33.11
CA ASP A 69 -16.91 -1.26 -34.23
C ASP A 69 -18.25 -0.63 -33.77
N PHE A 70 -18.59 -0.74 -32.49
CA PHE A 70 -19.78 -0.17 -31.84
C PHE A 70 -19.48 1.09 -31.01
N PHE A 71 -18.22 1.52 -30.97
CA PHE A 71 -17.72 2.62 -30.15
C PHE A 71 -17.80 2.36 -28.64
N GLU A 72 -17.71 1.10 -28.24
CA GLU A 72 -17.62 0.64 -26.86
C GLU A 72 -16.15 0.38 -26.50
N SER A 73 -15.82 0.61 -25.22
CA SER A 73 -14.48 0.39 -24.69
C SER A 73 -14.51 -0.92 -23.90
N ASP A 74 -14.15 -2.01 -24.56
CA ASP A 74 -14.15 -3.35 -23.97
C ASP A 74 -12.74 -3.92 -23.83
N ASP A 75 -12.64 -4.94 -22.99
CA ASP A 75 -11.42 -5.73 -22.86
C ASP A 75 -11.11 -6.38 -24.20
N TRP A 76 -9.85 -6.61 -24.49
CA TRP A 76 -9.45 -7.25 -25.73
C TRP A 76 -8.18 -8.06 -25.57
N VAL A 77 -8.03 -9.03 -26.47
CA VAL A 77 -6.78 -9.76 -26.67
C VAL A 77 -6.41 -9.71 -28.13
N GLU A 78 -5.12 -9.51 -28.37
CA GLU A 78 -4.52 -9.60 -29.69
C GLU A 78 -3.75 -10.91 -29.86
N ILE A 79 -3.92 -11.52 -31.03
CA ILE A 79 -3.24 -12.74 -31.45
C ILE A 79 -2.35 -12.41 -32.65
N TYR A 80 -1.06 -12.70 -32.52
CA TYR A 80 -0.08 -12.57 -33.59
C TYR A 80 0.25 -13.94 -34.17
N HIS A 81 0.43 -14.02 -35.50
CA HIS A 81 0.92 -15.24 -36.15
C HIS A 81 2.19 -14.99 -36.96
N GLU A 82 3.30 -15.60 -36.52
CA GLU A 82 4.50 -15.65 -37.34
C GLU A 82 4.30 -16.67 -38.48
N GLY A 83 4.63 -16.27 -39.71
CA GLY A 83 4.71 -17.20 -40.84
C GLY A 83 3.61 -17.02 -41.87
N GLY A 84 2.86 -18.08 -42.16
CA GLY A 84 1.96 -18.15 -43.32
C GLY A 84 0.59 -17.52 -43.06
N VAL A 85 -0.37 -17.79 -43.95
CA VAL A 85 -1.78 -17.52 -43.65
C VAL A 85 -2.25 -18.57 -42.64
N LEU A 86 -2.82 -18.15 -41.51
CA LEU A 86 -3.42 -19.02 -40.51
C LEU A 86 -4.92 -18.75 -40.43
N ASN A 87 -5.73 -19.81 -40.39
CA ASN A 87 -7.15 -19.71 -40.11
C ASN A 87 -7.44 -20.36 -38.76
N LEU A 88 -7.93 -19.56 -37.81
CA LEU A 88 -8.28 -19.95 -36.45
C LEU A 88 -9.70 -20.52 -36.32
N ALA A 89 -10.47 -20.65 -37.40
CA ALA A 89 -11.80 -21.25 -37.36
C ALA A 89 -11.80 -22.57 -36.57
N GLY A 90 -12.62 -22.65 -35.53
CA GLY A 90 -12.79 -23.82 -34.67
C GLY A 90 -11.75 -23.96 -33.55
N TYR A 91 -10.74 -23.10 -33.47
CA TYR A 91 -9.88 -22.95 -32.29
C TYR A 91 -10.70 -22.40 -31.13
N TYR A 92 -10.12 -22.32 -29.94
CA TYR A 92 -10.78 -21.81 -28.75
C TYR A 92 -9.96 -20.74 -28.03
N LEU A 93 -10.65 -19.81 -27.39
CA LEU A 93 -10.10 -18.86 -26.43
C LEU A 93 -10.79 -19.08 -25.08
N SER A 94 -10.04 -18.92 -23.99
CA SER A 94 -10.55 -19.04 -22.64
C SER A 94 -9.73 -18.23 -21.66
N ASP A 95 -10.37 -17.75 -20.60
CA ASP A 95 -9.78 -17.16 -19.39
C ASP A 95 -9.48 -18.23 -18.29
N ARG A 96 -9.76 -19.50 -18.58
CA ARG A 96 -9.77 -20.58 -17.57
C ARG A 96 -9.02 -21.83 -17.99
N GLU A 97 -8.03 -22.22 -17.20
CA GLU A 97 -7.26 -23.46 -17.40
C GLU A 97 -8.15 -24.73 -17.27
N ASP A 98 -9.17 -24.67 -16.41
CA ASP A 98 -10.10 -25.78 -16.19
C ASP A 98 -11.21 -25.88 -17.26
N ASN A 99 -11.28 -24.92 -18.19
CA ASN A 99 -12.22 -24.89 -19.29
C ASN A 99 -11.61 -24.27 -20.56
N LEU A 100 -10.74 -25.03 -21.24
CA LEU A 100 -10.03 -24.56 -22.45
C LEU A 100 -10.93 -24.31 -23.68
N THR A 101 -12.22 -24.67 -23.63
CA THR A 101 -13.15 -24.58 -24.77
C THR A 101 -14.27 -23.57 -24.52
N LYS A 102 -14.00 -22.49 -23.78
CA LYS A 102 -15.01 -21.53 -23.32
C LYS A 102 -15.68 -20.78 -24.48
N TRP A 103 -14.87 -20.17 -25.35
CA TRP A 103 -15.33 -19.52 -26.58
C TRP A 103 -14.65 -20.17 -27.78
N GLN A 104 -15.41 -20.43 -28.85
CA GLN A 104 -14.88 -21.05 -30.07
C GLN A 104 -14.82 -20.02 -31.18
N PHE A 105 -13.66 -19.89 -31.83
CA PHE A 105 -13.53 -19.11 -33.05
C PHE A 105 -14.52 -19.61 -34.11
N PRO A 106 -15.35 -18.73 -34.67
CA PRO A 106 -16.42 -19.10 -35.58
C PRO A 106 -15.93 -19.84 -36.83
N ASN A 107 -16.72 -20.82 -37.27
CA ASN A 107 -16.45 -21.59 -38.49
C ASN A 107 -17.14 -21.01 -39.74
N THR A 108 -17.77 -19.84 -39.60
CA THR A 108 -18.72 -19.26 -40.57
C THR A 108 -18.13 -18.15 -41.41
N ASN A 109 -17.14 -17.41 -40.90
CA ASN A 109 -16.53 -16.29 -41.61
C ASN A 109 -15.00 -16.38 -41.63
N PRO A 110 -14.38 -16.84 -42.74
CA PRO A 110 -12.93 -16.84 -42.87
C PRO A 110 -12.33 -15.42 -42.92
N GLY A 111 -13.13 -14.37 -43.14
CA GLY A 111 -12.64 -12.98 -43.20
C GLY A 111 -12.14 -12.45 -41.85
N ILE A 112 -12.76 -12.87 -40.76
CA ILE A 112 -12.42 -12.45 -39.39
C ILE A 112 -11.61 -13.51 -38.63
N THR A 113 -11.56 -14.75 -39.13
CA THR A 113 -10.82 -15.85 -38.49
C THR A 113 -9.49 -16.17 -39.17
N THR A 114 -9.11 -15.39 -40.19
CA THR A 114 -7.85 -15.60 -40.92
C THR A 114 -6.85 -14.50 -40.61
N ILE A 115 -5.71 -14.88 -40.03
CA ILE A 115 -4.54 -14.03 -39.85
C ILE A 115 -3.65 -14.13 -41.10
N THR A 116 -3.26 -12.98 -41.63
CA THR A 116 -2.34 -12.93 -42.79
C THR A 116 -0.88 -13.14 -42.33
N PRO A 117 0.07 -13.41 -43.24
CA PRO A 117 1.48 -13.62 -42.88
C PRO A 117 2.06 -12.48 -42.04
N GLY A 118 2.40 -12.75 -40.78
CA GLY A 118 2.92 -11.74 -39.85
C GLY A 118 1.87 -10.69 -39.46
N GLY A 119 0.59 -11.01 -39.54
CA GLY A 119 -0.50 -10.14 -39.12
C GLY A 119 -1.03 -10.46 -37.73
N HIS A 120 -2.02 -9.68 -37.34
CA HIS A 120 -2.64 -9.68 -36.02
C HIS A 120 -4.15 -9.95 -36.15
N MET A 121 -4.77 -10.32 -35.03
CA MET A 121 -6.21 -10.43 -34.89
C MET A 121 -6.58 -9.98 -33.49
N VAL A 122 -7.48 -9.02 -33.42
CA VAL A 122 -8.10 -8.56 -32.17
C VAL A 122 -9.35 -9.38 -31.92
N VAL A 123 -9.57 -9.80 -30.68
CA VAL A 123 -10.81 -10.37 -30.19
C VAL A 123 -11.28 -9.54 -29.00
N TRP A 124 -12.50 -9.01 -29.08
CA TRP A 124 -13.14 -8.27 -28.00
C TRP A 124 -13.68 -9.26 -26.97
N LEU A 125 -13.44 -8.97 -25.69
CA LEU A 125 -13.77 -9.80 -24.54
C LEU A 125 -14.83 -9.07 -23.72
N ASP A 126 -16.03 -8.99 -24.27
CA ASP A 126 -17.12 -8.14 -23.78
C ASP A 126 -18.34 -8.94 -23.26
N ASN A 127 -18.30 -10.26 -23.35
CA ASN A 127 -19.43 -11.13 -23.04
C ASN A 127 -20.69 -10.85 -23.89
N ASP A 128 -20.52 -10.39 -25.14
CA ASP A 128 -21.60 -10.09 -26.08
C ASP A 128 -21.34 -10.61 -27.51
N GLU A 129 -21.58 -11.91 -27.72
CA GLU A 129 -21.48 -12.53 -29.06
C GLU A 129 -22.52 -12.01 -30.08
N GLU A 130 -23.49 -11.17 -29.68
CA GLU A 130 -24.46 -10.59 -30.63
C GLU A 130 -23.85 -9.46 -31.47
N GLN A 131 -22.72 -8.89 -31.05
CA GLN A 131 -22.06 -7.77 -31.72
C GLN A 131 -21.25 -8.18 -32.95
N GLY A 132 -20.59 -9.33 -32.89
CA GLY A 132 -19.73 -9.78 -33.97
C GLY A 132 -19.17 -11.15 -33.69
N GLU A 133 -18.63 -11.79 -34.73
CA GLU A 133 -17.97 -13.09 -34.53
C GLU A 133 -16.49 -12.98 -34.06
N ASP A 134 -16.03 -11.75 -33.80
CA ASP A 134 -14.81 -11.33 -33.11
C ASP A 134 -15.07 -10.86 -31.66
N HIS A 135 -16.31 -11.00 -31.16
CA HIS A 135 -16.68 -10.74 -29.77
C HIS A 135 -16.87 -12.06 -29.00
N ALA A 136 -16.20 -12.20 -27.87
CA ALA A 136 -16.16 -13.41 -27.05
C ALA A 136 -17.15 -13.37 -25.89
N ASN A 137 -17.64 -14.54 -25.48
CA ASN A 137 -18.64 -14.68 -24.41
C ASN A 137 -18.09 -14.58 -22.98
N PHE A 138 -17.04 -13.78 -22.77
CA PHE A 138 -16.47 -13.51 -21.45
C PHE A 138 -15.70 -12.19 -21.43
N LYS A 139 -15.50 -11.66 -20.22
CA LYS A 139 -14.67 -10.49 -19.91
C LYS A 139 -13.45 -10.87 -19.09
N LEU A 140 -12.49 -9.97 -19.00
CA LEU A 140 -11.31 -10.15 -18.17
C LEU A 140 -11.47 -9.52 -16.78
N SER A 141 -10.70 -10.04 -15.82
CA SER A 141 -10.46 -9.39 -14.54
C SER A 141 -9.21 -8.51 -14.62
N PRO A 142 -9.28 -7.21 -14.26
CA PRO A 142 -8.11 -6.35 -14.20
C PRO A 142 -7.13 -6.73 -13.07
N ASP A 143 -7.55 -7.56 -12.10
CA ASP A 143 -6.66 -8.06 -11.03
C ASP A 143 -5.66 -9.13 -11.51
N GLY A 144 -5.75 -9.54 -12.77
CA GLY A 144 -4.90 -10.57 -13.38
C GLY A 144 -5.55 -11.96 -13.40
N GLU A 145 -5.41 -12.64 -14.53
CA GLU A 145 -5.84 -14.03 -14.70
C GLU A 145 -5.15 -14.70 -15.90
N GLY A 146 -5.59 -15.91 -16.29
CA GLY A 146 -5.02 -16.63 -17.42
C GLY A 146 -5.73 -16.35 -18.73
N ILE A 147 -5.04 -16.38 -19.87
CA ILE A 147 -5.62 -16.46 -21.21
C ILE A 147 -4.98 -17.61 -21.96
N TYR A 148 -5.82 -18.43 -22.61
CA TYR A 148 -5.44 -19.69 -23.24
C TYR A 148 -5.97 -19.74 -24.67
N LEU A 149 -5.05 -19.78 -25.64
CA LEU A 149 -5.37 -20.07 -27.04
C LEU A 149 -5.21 -21.57 -27.28
N THR A 150 -6.29 -22.25 -27.64
CA THR A 150 -6.33 -23.72 -27.77
C THR A 150 -6.67 -24.14 -29.19
N ALA A 151 -6.02 -25.19 -29.67
CA ALA A 151 -6.25 -25.76 -31.00
C ALA A 151 -7.67 -26.33 -31.15
N GLN A 152 -8.05 -26.65 -32.40
CA GLN A 152 -9.35 -27.25 -32.75
C GLN A 152 -9.69 -28.57 -32.03
N ASP A 153 -8.69 -29.26 -31.49
CA ASP A 153 -8.92 -30.49 -30.71
C ASP A 153 -9.46 -30.22 -29.30
N GLY A 154 -9.49 -28.95 -28.87
CA GLY A 154 -9.97 -28.49 -27.57
C GLY A 154 -9.05 -28.85 -26.40
N VAL A 155 -7.83 -29.34 -26.66
CA VAL A 155 -6.91 -29.79 -25.60
C VAL A 155 -5.46 -29.33 -25.81
N THR A 156 -5.04 -29.06 -27.03
CA THR A 156 -3.68 -28.61 -27.32
C THR A 156 -3.59 -27.10 -27.16
N ILE A 157 -2.98 -26.63 -26.07
CA ILE A 157 -2.67 -25.21 -25.87
C ILE A 157 -1.61 -24.79 -26.89
N ILE A 158 -1.93 -23.77 -27.68
CA ILE A 158 -1.05 -23.15 -28.67
C ILE A 158 -0.15 -22.11 -27.99
N ASP A 159 -0.76 -21.22 -27.22
CA ASP A 159 -0.08 -20.26 -26.36
C ASP A 159 -0.97 -19.94 -25.15
N SER A 160 -0.33 -19.50 -24.07
CA SER A 160 -1.04 -19.09 -22.86
C SER A 160 -0.21 -18.11 -22.04
N ILE A 161 -0.87 -17.21 -21.34
CA ILE A 161 -0.25 -16.29 -20.39
C ILE A 161 -1.12 -16.22 -19.12
N VAL A 162 -0.49 -16.07 -17.97
CA VAL A 162 -1.14 -15.55 -16.76
C VAL A 162 -0.62 -14.14 -16.59
N PHE A 163 -1.48 -13.15 -16.82
CA PHE A 163 -1.08 -11.74 -16.82
C PHE A 163 -1.20 -11.14 -15.42
N PRO A 164 -0.31 -10.20 -15.05
CA PRO A 164 -0.37 -9.49 -13.77
C PRO A 164 -1.53 -8.46 -13.74
N PRO A 165 -1.83 -7.84 -12.59
CA PRO A 165 -2.82 -6.77 -12.51
C PRO A 165 -2.57 -5.67 -13.56
N GLN A 166 -3.65 -5.12 -14.13
CA GLN A 166 -3.61 -4.06 -15.14
C GLN A 166 -4.31 -2.81 -14.62
N GLN A 167 -3.74 -1.65 -14.97
CA GLN A 167 -4.40 -0.37 -14.80
C GLN A 167 -5.27 -0.10 -16.04
N THR A 168 -6.38 0.60 -15.85
CA THR A 168 -7.24 1.08 -16.95
C THR A 168 -6.41 1.76 -18.04
N ASP A 169 -6.70 1.46 -19.30
CA ASP A 169 -6.05 2.03 -20.50
C ASP A 169 -4.54 1.72 -20.64
N VAL A 170 -3.97 0.85 -19.80
CA VAL A 170 -2.59 0.36 -19.91
C VAL A 170 -2.61 -1.13 -20.25
N SER A 171 -2.25 -1.48 -21.48
CA SER A 171 -2.22 -2.88 -21.91
C SER A 171 -0.96 -3.60 -21.45
N TYR A 172 -1.01 -4.94 -21.45
CA TYR A 172 0.11 -5.83 -21.16
C TYR A 172 0.40 -6.71 -22.38
N GLY A 173 1.60 -6.62 -22.93
CA GLY A 173 1.95 -7.28 -24.19
C GLY A 173 3.40 -7.71 -24.27
N ARG A 174 3.72 -8.48 -25.30
CA ARG A 174 5.10 -8.87 -25.62
C ARG A 174 5.91 -7.64 -26.05
N GLU A 175 7.18 -7.55 -25.68
CA GLU A 175 8.04 -6.38 -26.01
C GLU A 175 8.24 -6.15 -27.52
N CYS A 176 8.01 -7.21 -28.29
CA CYS A 176 7.90 -7.23 -29.75
C CYS A 176 6.95 -8.37 -30.15
N ASP A 177 6.47 -8.37 -31.38
CA ASP A 177 5.60 -9.46 -31.86
C ASP A 177 6.23 -10.84 -31.66
N GLY A 178 5.57 -11.68 -30.87
CA GLY A 178 6.03 -13.03 -30.53
C GLY A 178 7.31 -13.10 -29.68
N CYS A 179 7.83 -11.98 -29.15
CA CYS A 179 8.96 -11.97 -28.21
C CYS A 179 8.61 -12.68 -26.89
N ASP A 180 9.59 -13.32 -26.25
CA ASP A 180 9.37 -14.02 -24.97
C ASP A 180 9.08 -13.08 -23.78
N SER A 181 9.64 -11.86 -23.81
CA SER A 181 9.50 -10.89 -22.72
C SER A 181 8.18 -10.12 -22.84
N TRP A 182 7.56 -9.82 -21.71
CA TRP A 182 6.33 -9.03 -21.60
C TRP A 182 6.58 -7.71 -20.87
N MET A 183 5.78 -6.71 -21.19
CA MET A 183 5.82 -5.39 -20.58
C MET A 183 4.45 -4.70 -20.63
N TYR A 184 4.31 -3.63 -19.85
CA TYR A 184 3.16 -2.74 -19.95
C TYR A 184 3.36 -1.69 -21.05
N PHE A 185 2.26 -1.32 -21.68
CA PHE A 185 2.18 -0.32 -22.74
C PHE A 185 1.22 0.80 -22.31
N ASP A 186 1.79 1.98 -22.02
CA ASP A 186 0.99 3.22 -21.82
C ASP A 186 0.31 3.67 -23.12
N ILE A 187 0.88 3.25 -24.26
CA ILE A 187 0.32 3.42 -25.59
C ILE A 187 0.27 2.02 -26.18
N HIS A 188 -0.92 1.43 -26.18
CA HIS A 188 -1.16 0.10 -26.75
C HIS A 188 -0.76 0.03 -28.23
N THR A 189 -0.50 -1.18 -28.70
CA THR A 189 -0.13 -1.47 -30.08
C THR A 189 -1.17 -2.28 -30.85
N ILE A 190 -2.42 -2.25 -30.38
CA ILE A 190 -3.56 -2.93 -31.03
C ILE A 190 -3.57 -2.81 -32.57
N ASP A 191 -3.65 -3.96 -33.23
CA ASP A 191 -3.64 -4.12 -34.69
C ASP A 191 -2.38 -3.56 -35.40
N ASP A 192 -1.25 -3.46 -34.69
CA ASP A 192 0.06 -3.04 -35.20
C ASP A 192 1.20 -3.88 -34.59
N ASP A 193 2.41 -3.74 -35.12
CA ASP A 193 3.58 -4.44 -34.56
C ASP A 193 3.87 -3.93 -33.14
N ASN A 194 3.99 -4.83 -32.16
CA ASN A 194 4.35 -4.45 -30.79
C ASN A 194 5.71 -3.72 -30.77
N ALA A 195 5.69 -2.50 -30.27
CA ALA A 195 6.88 -1.67 -30.13
C ALA A 195 6.68 -0.65 -29.00
N TYR A 196 7.64 -0.57 -28.08
CA TYR A 196 7.58 0.42 -27.01
C TYR A 196 7.65 1.86 -27.56
N ILE A 197 6.63 2.65 -27.24
CA ILE A 197 6.57 4.07 -27.54
C ILE A 197 6.77 4.83 -26.24
N THR A 198 7.79 5.70 -26.18
CA THR A 198 8.02 6.54 -25.01
C THR A 198 6.88 7.55 -24.84
N PRO A 199 6.14 7.53 -23.72
CA PRO A 199 5.08 8.50 -23.46
C PRO A 199 5.63 9.92 -23.40
N THR A 200 4.83 10.89 -23.84
CA THR A 200 5.18 12.31 -23.66
C THR A 200 4.91 12.73 -22.23
N THR A 201 5.87 13.42 -21.60
CA THR A 201 5.70 13.89 -20.22
C THR A 201 4.62 14.98 -20.11
N PRO A 202 3.52 14.74 -19.38
CA PRO A 202 2.50 15.74 -19.09
C PRO A 202 2.94 16.65 -17.92
N LEU A 203 2.23 17.78 -17.76
CA LEU A 203 2.42 18.65 -16.59
C LEU A 203 1.89 17.95 -15.33
N LEU A 204 2.72 17.88 -14.31
CA LEU A 204 2.35 17.43 -12.96
C LEU A 204 2.76 18.49 -11.94
N TYR A 205 2.33 18.31 -10.70
CA TYR A 205 2.80 19.10 -9.58
C TYR A 205 3.26 18.19 -8.46
N ILE A 206 4.38 18.52 -7.82
CA ILE A 206 4.57 18.09 -6.43
C ILE A 206 3.72 19.06 -5.60
N ASN A 207 2.73 18.50 -4.92
CA ASN A 207 1.67 19.27 -4.27
C ASN A 207 1.97 19.54 -2.81
N GLU A 208 2.53 18.55 -2.13
CA GLU A 208 2.85 18.58 -0.71
C GLU A 208 4.04 17.65 -0.41
N ILE A 209 4.82 17.97 0.61
CA ILE A 209 5.92 17.13 1.08
C ILE A 209 6.05 17.23 2.60
N LEU A 210 6.23 16.08 3.26
CA LEU A 210 6.55 15.97 4.68
C LEU A 210 7.87 15.24 4.83
N ILE A 211 8.87 15.91 5.39
CA ILE A 211 10.22 15.33 5.59
C ILE A 211 10.35 14.65 6.95
N ASP A 212 9.70 15.18 7.99
CA ASP A 212 9.82 14.68 9.36
C ASP A 212 8.44 14.20 9.81
N ASN A 213 8.20 12.90 9.70
CA ASN A 213 6.94 12.23 9.95
C ASN A 213 7.12 11.29 11.16
N GLU A 214 6.45 11.59 12.27
CA GLU A 214 6.45 10.71 13.46
C GLU A 214 5.06 10.15 13.75
N MET A 215 3.99 10.84 13.36
CA MET A 215 2.62 10.43 13.66
C MET A 215 1.60 10.74 12.56
N ASN A 216 2.00 11.36 11.44
CA ASN A 216 1.05 11.80 10.43
C ASN A 216 0.51 10.64 9.57
N LEU A 217 1.40 9.90 8.90
CA LEU A 217 1.04 8.73 8.14
C LEU A 217 2.02 7.61 8.44
N VAL A 218 1.52 6.39 8.34
CA VAL A 218 2.30 5.16 8.45
C VAL A 218 2.10 4.41 7.13
N ASP A 219 3.14 3.77 6.64
CA ASP A 219 3.09 2.96 5.43
C ASP A 219 2.57 1.53 5.68
N GLU A 220 2.60 0.71 4.64
CA GLU A 220 2.19 -0.68 4.62
C GLU A 220 3.10 -1.60 5.48
N SER A 221 4.31 -1.15 5.80
CA SER A 221 5.31 -1.85 6.62
C SER A 221 5.32 -1.40 8.09
N PHE A 222 4.42 -0.48 8.43
CA PHE A 222 4.24 0.07 9.76
C PHE A 222 5.32 1.07 10.17
N GLU A 223 5.91 1.76 9.20
CA GLU A 223 6.95 2.75 9.38
C GLU A 223 6.43 4.18 9.12
N THR A 224 7.00 5.15 9.82
CA THR A 224 6.65 6.57 9.69
C THR A 224 7.73 7.26 8.89
N ASP A 225 7.54 7.32 7.57
CA ASP A 225 8.56 7.82 6.67
C ASP A 225 8.22 9.18 6.07
N SER A 226 9.27 9.85 5.60
CA SER A 226 9.11 11.03 4.76
C SER A 226 8.25 10.67 3.54
N TRP A 227 7.42 11.59 3.07
CA TRP A 227 6.63 11.37 1.86
C TRP A 227 6.49 12.64 1.04
N LEU A 228 6.24 12.45 -0.25
CA LEU A 228 5.77 13.52 -1.14
C LEU A 228 4.46 13.12 -1.80
N GLU A 229 3.72 14.12 -2.26
CA GLU A 229 2.51 13.95 -3.02
C GLU A 229 2.67 14.54 -4.42
N VAL A 230 2.33 13.73 -5.43
CA VAL A 230 2.19 14.14 -6.82
C VAL A 230 0.71 14.42 -7.11
N TYR A 231 0.40 15.60 -7.62
CA TYR A 231 -0.92 15.99 -8.12
C TYR A 231 -0.93 15.98 -9.65
N ASN A 232 -1.95 15.35 -10.23
CA ASN A 232 -2.22 15.33 -11.65
C ASN A 232 -3.32 16.35 -12.01
N PRO A 233 -2.99 17.52 -12.59
CA PRO A 233 -3.99 18.53 -12.97
C PRO A 233 -4.72 18.20 -14.29
N ASN A 234 -4.37 17.10 -14.95
CA ASN A 234 -4.87 16.77 -16.28
C ASN A 234 -6.21 16.04 -16.19
N THR A 235 -6.96 16.08 -17.28
CA THR A 235 -8.25 15.37 -17.44
C THR A 235 -8.08 13.89 -17.81
N PHE A 236 -6.87 13.36 -17.69
CA PHE A 236 -6.50 11.99 -18.03
C PHE A 236 -5.51 11.49 -16.97
N GLN A 237 -5.52 10.19 -16.71
CA GLN A 237 -4.58 9.55 -15.78
C GLN A 237 -3.14 9.66 -16.28
N VAL A 238 -2.18 9.61 -15.38
CA VAL A 238 -0.75 9.61 -15.71
C VAL A 238 -0.08 8.46 -14.97
N ASN A 239 0.45 7.49 -15.71
CA ASN A 239 1.29 6.44 -15.17
C ASN A 239 2.71 6.98 -14.91
N LEU A 240 3.18 6.93 -13.66
CA LEU A 240 4.52 7.37 -13.25
C LEU A 240 5.58 6.27 -13.40
N SER A 241 5.25 5.11 -13.96
CA SER A 241 6.23 4.06 -14.26
C SER A 241 7.39 4.63 -15.09
N SER A 242 8.63 4.28 -14.72
CA SER A 242 9.86 4.81 -15.35
C SER A 242 10.10 6.32 -15.20
N TYR A 243 9.30 7.07 -14.44
CA TYR A 243 9.65 8.44 -14.07
C TYR A 243 10.86 8.43 -13.12
N THR A 244 11.61 9.51 -13.12
CA THR A 244 12.79 9.65 -12.27
C THR A 244 12.62 10.81 -11.30
N LEU A 245 12.67 10.49 -10.00
CA LEU A 245 12.84 11.47 -8.94
C LEU A 245 14.32 11.83 -8.78
N SER A 246 14.59 13.09 -8.51
CA SER A 246 15.93 13.60 -8.20
C SER A 246 15.88 14.84 -7.33
N ASN A 247 16.99 15.17 -6.66
CA ASN A 247 17.15 16.41 -5.90
C ASN A 247 18.53 17.07 -6.13
N SER A 248 18.72 18.28 -5.61
CA SER A 248 20.00 19.01 -5.72
C SER A 248 21.17 18.38 -4.95
N GLU A 249 20.92 17.43 -4.07
CA GLU A 249 21.95 16.66 -3.35
C GLU A 249 22.55 15.53 -4.22
N GLY A 250 21.94 15.27 -5.39
CA GLY A 250 22.36 14.22 -6.31
C GLY A 250 21.75 12.86 -6.01
N LEU A 251 20.75 12.78 -5.14
CA LEU A 251 19.92 11.58 -4.99
C LEU A 251 19.05 11.43 -6.23
N THR A 252 18.90 10.20 -6.70
CA THR A 252 18.07 9.89 -7.86
C THR A 252 17.51 8.48 -7.74
N TYR A 253 16.26 8.30 -8.15
CA TYR A 253 15.60 7.02 -8.23
C TYR A 253 14.63 7.01 -9.39
N THR A 254 14.71 5.98 -10.22
CA THR A 254 13.75 5.72 -11.30
C THR A 254 12.71 4.74 -10.79
N LEU A 255 11.45 5.15 -10.87
CA LEU A 255 10.31 4.36 -10.42
C LEU A 255 10.24 3.04 -11.23
N PRO A 256 9.75 1.95 -10.62
CA PRO A 256 9.56 0.66 -11.30
C PRO A 256 8.79 0.80 -12.62
N SER A 257 9.17 0.00 -13.62
CA SER A 257 8.53 0.00 -14.94
C SER A 257 7.36 -0.98 -15.06
N ASP A 258 7.11 -1.77 -14.01
CA ASP A 258 6.25 -2.95 -13.99
C ASP A 258 5.16 -2.88 -12.90
N ALA A 259 4.87 -1.69 -12.39
CA ALA A 259 3.85 -1.46 -11.35
C ALA A 259 2.87 -0.31 -11.70
N PRO A 260 2.26 -0.29 -12.91
CA PRO A 260 1.33 0.79 -13.28
C PRO A 260 0.10 0.86 -12.37
N TYR A 261 -0.34 -0.26 -11.80
CA TYR A 261 -1.47 -0.33 -10.85
C TYR A 261 -1.17 0.40 -9.53
N ASP A 262 0.10 0.53 -9.15
CA ASP A 262 0.52 1.35 -8.02
C ASP A 262 0.86 2.78 -8.47
N LEU A 263 1.49 2.94 -9.62
CA LEU A 263 2.13 4.20 -10.02
C LEU A 263 1.25 5.13 -10.86
N THR A 264 -0.04 4.84 -11.01
CA THR A 264 -0.93 5.69 -11.79
C THR A 264 -1.61 6.75 -10.92
N VAL A 265 -1.53 8.00 -11.37
CA VAL A 265 -2.27 9.12 -10.79
C VAL A 265 -3.48 9.41 -11.66
N GLU A 266 -4.68 9.20 -11.14
CA GLU A 266 -5.94 9.50 -11.83
C GLU A 266 -6.05 10.97 -12.26
N ALA A 267 -6.96 11.24 -13.19
CA ALA A 267 -7.29 12.61 -13.60
C ALA A 267 -7.74 13.44 -12.39
N GLU A 268 -7.17 14.63 -12.23
CA GLU A 268 -7.42 15.52 -11.06
C GLU A 268 -7.11 14.85 -9.70
N GLY A 269 -6.33 13.77 -9.71
CA GLY A 269 -6.01 12.93 -8.55
C GLY A 269 -4.63 13.19 -7.95
N PHE A 270 -4.35 12.47 -6.87
CA PHE A 270 -3.13 12.57 -6.07
C PHE A 270 -2.50 11.20 -5.85
N LEU A 271 -1.17 11.12 -5.86
CA LEU A 271 -0.43 9.91 -5.52
C LEU A 271 0.66 10.23 -4.50
N LEU A 272 0.70 9.45 -3.43
CA LEU A 272 1.71 9.57 -2.37
C LEU A 272 2.88 8.64 -2.68
N LEU A 273 4.10 9.15 -2.56
CA LEU A 273 5.34 8.39 -2.67
C LEU A 273 6.15 8.54 -1.38
N TRP A 274 6.51 7.41 -0.80
CA TRP A 274 7.37 7.30 0.39
C TRP A 274 8.82 7.53 0.00
N LEU A 275 9.52 8.34 0.80
CA LEU A 275 10.91 8.74 0.60
C LEU A 275 11.77 8.08 1.69
N ASP A 276 11.70 6.76 1.76
CA ASP A 276 12.22 5.90 2.82
C ASP A 276 13.59 5.29 2.49
N GLY A 277 13.89 5.04 1.20
CA GLY A 277 15.05 4.27 0.79
C GLY A 277 14.79 2.77 0.65
N GLU A 278 13.52 2.34 0.63
CA GLU A 278 13.09 0.95 0.76
C GLU A 278 12.22 0.48 -0.44
N PRO A 279 12.75 0.53 -1.67
CA PRO A 279 11.99 0.22 -2.87
C PRO A 279 11.56 -1.26 -3.00
N SER A 280 11.93 -2.10 -2.04
CA SER A 280 11.45 -3.49 -1.97
C SER A 280 10.05 -3.61 -1.37
N GLU A 281 9.51 -2.54 -0.79
CA GLU A 281 8.22 -2.57 -0.10
C GLU A 281 7.02 -2.31 -1.02
N GLY A 282 7.24 -1.67 -2.16
CA GLY A 282 6.20 -1.50 -3.18
C GLY A 282 6.51 -0.38 -4.16
N GLY A 283 5.62 -0.18 -5.15
CA GLY A 283 5.79 0.86 -6.17
C GLY A 283 5.84 2.29 -5.60
N HIS A 284 5.22 2.52 -4.45
CA HIS A 284 5.20 3.83 -3.79
C HIS A 284 6.47 4.15 -2.99
N HIS A 285 7.38 3.18 -2.79
CA HIS A 285 8.57 3.34 -1.94
C HIS A 285 9.82 3.69 -2.76
N MET A 286 10.40 4.86 -2.49
CA MET A 286 11.48 5.40 -3.30
C MET A 286 12.84 4.93 -2.81
N GLY A 287 13.79 4.78 -3.74
CA GLY A 287 15.16 4.36 -3.42
C GLY A 287 16.04 5.38 -2.69
N PHE A 288 15.48 6.43 -2.08
CA PHE A 288 16.26 7.37 -1.28
C PHE A 288 15.45 8.12 -0.21
N THR A 289 16.15 8.44 0.89
CA THR A 289 15.71 9.36 1.95
C THR A 289 16.36 10.74 1.79
N PRO A 290 15.60 11.82 1.57
CA PRO A 290 16.13 13.18 1.55
C PRO A 290 16.79 13.54 2.87
N SER A 291 17.87 14.32 2.83
CA SER A 291 18.41 14.88 4.06
C SER A 291 17.55 16.04 4.57
N SER A 292 17.63 16.36 5.86
CA SER A 292 17.02 17.58 6.44
C SER A 292 17.48 18.90 5.79
N THR A 293 18.53 18.87 4.96
CA THR A 293 19.04 20.04 4.22
C THR A 293 18.63 20.07 2.75
N ALA A 294 17.94 19.04 2.25
CA ALA A 294 17.37 19.04 0.91
C ALA A 294 16.27 20.11 0.83
N THR A 295 16.22 20.83 -0.30
CA THR A 295 15.29 21.96 -0.49
C THR A 295 14.49 21.89 -1.77
N ASP A 296 14.68 20.83 -2.53
CA ASP A 296 14.08 20.67 -3.84
C ASP A 296 13.90 19.21 -4.20
N ILE A 297 12.94 18.96 -5.08
CA ILE A 297 12.71 17.69 -5.72
C ILE A 297 12.23 17.93 -7.14
N THR A 298 12.67 17.09 -8.06
CA THR A 298 12.33 17.15 -9.47
C THR A 298 11.88 15.78 -9.94
N LEU A 299 10.72 15.75 -10.59
CA LEU A 299 10.14 14.59 -11.23
C LEU A 299 10.31 14.76 -12.75
N THR A 300 11.07 13.85 -13.36
CA THR A 300 11.39 13.84 -14.80
C THR A 300 10.74 12.62 -15.44
N GLY A 301 9.98 12.79 -16.52
CA GLY A 301 9.36 11.67 -17.21
C GLY A 301 10.33 10.90 -18.12
N PRO A 302 9.87 9.79 -18.72
CA PRO A 302 10.73 8.86 -19.46
C PRO A 302 11.31 9.44 -20.77
N ASP A 303 10.71 10.50 -21.31
CA ASP A 303 11.25 11.26 -22.45
C ASP A 303 12.38 12.24 -22.06
N GLY A 304 12.70 12.35 -20.77
CA GLY A 304 13.72 13.23 -20.22
C GLY A 304 13.26 14.67 -19.97
N LEU A 305 11.98 14.97 -20.14
CA LEU A 305 11.40 16.28 -19.81
C LEU A 305 10.97 16.35 -18.34
N GLU A 306 11.05 17.56 -17.78
CA GLU A 306 10.59 17.83 -16.42
C GLU A 306 9.06 17.81 -16.37
N ALA A 307 8.49 16.89 -15.58
CA ALA A 307 7.06 16.82 -15.30
C ALA A 307 6.67 17.81 -14.21
N ALA A 308 7.48 17.86 -13.15
CA ALA A 308 7.31 18.76 -12.01
C ALA A 308 8.66 19.08 -11.36
N SER A 309 8.80 20.31 -10.87
CA SER A 309 9.84 20.68 -9.92
C SER A 309 9.23 21.46 -8.76
N TYR A 310 9.79 21.27 -7.57
CA TYR A 310 9.29 21.90 -6.37
C TYR A 310 10.40 22.23 -5.41
N ASN A 311 10.45 23.50 -4.99
CA ASN A 311 11.30 23.94 -3.90
C ASN A 311 10.49 23.91 -2.61
N TYR A 312 10.97 23.19 -1.61
CA TYR A 312 10.29 23.02 -0.35
C TYR A 312 11.13 23.49 0.84
N GLN A 313 10.46 23.64 1.98
CA GLN A 313 11.08 23.90 3.26
C GLN A 313 10.77 22.72 4.19
N SER A 314 11.74 22.32 5.01
CA SER A 314 11.52 21.34 6.08
C SER A 314 11.16 22.08 7.37
N GLY A 315 10.07 21.65 8.01
CA GLY A 315 9.48 22.27 9.19
C GLY A 315 9.86 21.58 10.49
N THR A 316 8.98 21.70 11.48
CA THR A 316 8.96 20.80 12.64
C THR A 316 8.33 19.46 12.25
N VAL A 317 8.55 18.44 13.07
CA VAL A 317 7.86 17.13 13.01
C VAL A 317 6.36 17.29 12.71
N ASP A 318 5.84 16.44 11.83
CA ASP A 318 4.44 16.32 11.38
C ASP A 318 3.86 17.59 10.72
N VAL A 319 4.70 18.54 10.31
CA VAL A 319 4.28 19.75 9.58
C VAL A 319 4.84 19.72 8.17
N SER A 320 3.95 19.60 7.20
CA SER A 320 4.29 19.52 5.78
C SER A 320 4.37 20.91 5.14
N TRP A 321 5.09 20.95 4.01
CA TRP A 321 5.16 22.11 3.13
C TRP A 321 4.45 21.79 1.83
N GLY A 322 3.42 22.56 1.50
CA GLY A 322 2.59 22.30 0.34
C GLY A 322 2.12 23.55 -0.36
N ARG A 323 1.55 23.39 -1.55
CA ARG A 323 0.93 24.47 -2.33
C ARG A 323 -0.35 24.95 -1.63
N GLN A 324 -0.63 26.26 -1.61
CA GLN A 324 -1.82 26.81 -0.93
C GLN A 324 -3.15 26.26 -1.47
N VAL A 325 -3.16 25.90 -2.75
CA VAL A 325 -4.23 25.29 -3.53
C VAL A 325 -3.52 24.36 -4.51
N ASP A 326 -4.17 23.29 -4.98
CA ASP A 326 -3.50 22.29 -5.82
C ASP A 326 -2.88 22.92 -7.07
N GLY A 327 -1.58 22.66 -7.28
CA GLY A 327 -0.82 23.25 -8.38
C GLY A 327 -0.55 24.76 -8.28
N SER A 328 -0.94 25.44 -7.20
CA SER A 328 -0.68 26.87 -6.97
C SER A 328 0.82 27.20 -6.94
N PRO A 329 1.27 28.33 -7.51
CA PRO A 329 2.66 28.76 -7.41
C PRO A 329 3.07 29.19 -5.98
N GLU A 330 2.11 29.44 -5.09
CA GLU A 330 2.39 29.79 -3.70
C GLU A 330 2.27 28.58 -2.78
N SER A 331 3.13 28.54 -1.76
CA SER A 331 3.15 27.48 -0.75
C SER A 331 2.90 28.01 0.65
N GLN A 332 2.49 27.13 1.55
CA GLN A 332 2.27 27.40 2.96
C GLN A 332 2.64 26.18 3.81
N TRP A 333 2.74 26.42 5.12
CA TRP A 333 2.87 25.36 6.11
C TRP A 333 1.50 24.75 6.41
N PHE A 334 1.42 23.43 6.46
CA PHE A 334 0.25 22.68 6.87
C PHE A 334 0.56 21.99 8.21
N ASN A 335 -0.03 22.52 9.29
CA ASN A 335 0.05 21.86 10.61
C ASN A 335 -0.83 20.60 10.70
N ILE A 336 -1.68 20.41 9.69
CA ILE A 336 -2.46 19.22 9.44
C ILE A 336 -2.20 18.92 7.97
N PRO A 337 -1.23 18.04 7.66
CA PRO A 337 -0.94 17.65 6.28
C PRO A 337 -2.19 17.13 5.55
N THR A 338 -2.22 17.29 4.22
CA THR A 338 -3.36 16.96 3.35
C THR A 338 -3.08 15.83 2.35
N PRO A 339 -2.47 14.71 2.77
CA PRO A 339 -2.13 13.64 1.84
C PRO A 339 -3.37 13.02 1.19
N ARG A 340 -3.26 12.76 -0.11
CA ARG A 340 -4.22 12.17 -1.03
C ARG A 340 -5.49 13.01 -1.25
N VAL A 341 -5.49 14.28 -0.86
CA VAL A 341 -6.65 15.18 -1.03
C VAL A 341 -6.24 16.59 -1.42
N THR A 342 -7.22 17.41 -1.81
CA THR A 342 -6.98 18.81 -2.18
C THR A 342 -6.51 19.67 -0.99
N ASN A 343 -5.48 20.48 -1.23
CA ASN A 343 -4.94 21.48 -0.31
C ASN A 343 -5.91 22.63 -0.01
N SER A 344 -7.04 22.69 -0.72
CA SER A 344 -8.06 23.73 -0.60
C SER A 344 -9.21 23.36 0.36
N LEU A 345 -9.16 22.19 0.99
CA LEU A 345 -10.24 21.75 1.86
C LEU A 345 -10.34 22.59 3.14
N PHE A 346 -11.57 22.70 3.61
CA PHE A 346 -11.82 23.21 4.95
C PHE A 346 -11.49 22.09 5.94
N VAL A 347 -10.35 22.21 6.61
CA VAL A 347 -9.94 21.29 7.67
C VAL A 347 -10.94 21.35 8.81
N ILE A 348 -11.52 20.21 9.15
CA ILE A 348 -12.41 20.05 10.30
C ILE A 348 -11.63 19.20 11.31
N PRO A 349 -11.02 19.80 12.34
CA PRO A 349 -10.29 19.03 13.33
C PRO A 349 -11.20 17.99 14.01
N PRO A 350 -10.71 16.77 14.24
CA PRO A 350 -11.47 15.77 14.94
C PRO A 350 -11.70 16.19 16.40
N GLY A 351 -12.77 15.66 16.99
CA GLY A 351 -12.96 15.66 18.43
C GLY A 351 -11.91 14.78 19.10
N SER A 352 -11.86 14.81 20.42
CA SER A 352 -10.93 13.98 21.19
C SER A 352 -11.40 12.52 21.22
N VAL A 353 -11.34 11.84 20.07
CA VAL A 353 -11.69 10.43 19.90
C VAL A 353 -10.48 9.64 19.42
N VAL A 354 -10.37 8.41 19.90
CA VAL A 354 -9.25 7.50 19.63
C VAL A 354 -9.76 6.07 19.47
N ILE A 355 -9.03 5.25 18.72
CA ILE A 355 -9.26 3.80 18.66
C ILE A 355 -8.65 3.21 19.93
N ASN A 356 -9.42 2.39 20.67
CA ASN A 356 -9.04 1.93 22.00
C ASN A 356 -8.71 0.43 22.04
N GLU A 357 -9.47 -0.40 21.33
CA GLU A 357 -9.32 -1.85 21.28
C GLU A 357 -9.92 -2.37 19.97
N LEU A 358 -9.40 -3.48 19.43
CA LEU A 358 -9.96 -4.17 18.27
C LEU A 358 -9.69 -5.66 18.31
N GLN A 359 -10.48 -6.43 17.56
CA GLN A 359 -10.34 -7.87 17.40
C GLN A 359 -10.66 -8.26 15.96
N SER A 360 -9.70 -8.90 15.27
CA SER A 360 -9.80 -9.31 13.86
C SER A 360 -10.12 -10.79 13.63
N ALA A 361 -10.42 -11.51 14.70
CA ALA A 361 -10.90 -12.88 14.63
C ALA A 361 -11.74 -13.22 15.87
N ASN A 362 -13.04 -13.37 15.69
CA ASN A 362 -13.99 -13.62 16.77
C ASN A 362 -14.80 -14.91 16.57
N LEU A 363 -14.96 -15.69 17.65
CA LEU A 363 -15.81 -16.88 17.69
C LEU A 363 -16.62 -17.00 18.98
N LEU A 364 -16.02 -16.69 20.13
CA LEU A 364 -16.61 -16.94 21.45
C LEU A 364 -16.66 -15.70 22.36
N ASP A 365 -16.12 -14.57 21.93
CA ASP A 365 -16.03 -13.38 22.77
C ASP A 365 -17.30 -12.52 22.69
N THR A 366 -17.26 -11.45 21.89
CA THR A 366 -18.36 -10.49 21.75
C THR A 366 -19.32 -10.92 20.67
N THR A 367 -20.62 -10.67 20.84
CA THR A 367 -21.60 -10.87 19.76
C THR A 367 -22.40 -9.61 19.52
N ASP A 368 -22.80 -9.40 18.27
CA ASP A 368 -23.77 -8.38 17.90
C ASP A 368 -25.18 -8.69 18.46
N PHE A 369 -26.18 -7.92 18.02
CA PHE A 369 -27.57 -8.15 18.42
C PHE A 369 -28.22 -9.37 17.76
N THR A 370 -27.65 -9.90 16.66
CA THR A 370 -28.12 -11.11 15.99
C THR A 370 -27.59 -12.39 16.66
N GLY A 371 -26.53 -12.24 17.48
CA GLY A 371 -25.78 -13.32 18.11
C GLY A 371 -24.59 -13.81 17.28
N ALA A 372 -24.22 -13.10 16.21
CA ALA A 372 -23.04 -13.35 15.40
C ALA A 372 -21.77 -12.84 16.10
N ALA A 373 -20.70 -13.63 16.02
CA ALA A 373 -19.39 -13.27 16.54
C ALA A 373 -18.58 -12.65 15.39
N GLU A 374 -18.70 -11.33 15.24
CA GLU A 374 -18.01 -10.58 14.18
C GLU A 374 -16.74 -9.90 14.69
N ASP A 375 -15.90 -9.49 13.76
CA ASP A 375 -14.74 -8.66 14.07
C ASP A 375 -15.23 -7.28 14.51
N TRP A 376 -14.48 -6.63 15.40
CA TRP A 376 -14.93 -5.38 15.98
C TRP A 376 -13.76 -4.47 16.34
N PHE A 377 -14.05 -3.19 16.45
CA PHE A 377 -13.16 -2.20 17.02
C PHE A 377 -13.94 -1.21 17.88
N GLU A 378 -13.24 -0.61 18.82
CA GLU A 378 -13.78 0.29 19.81
C GLU A 378 -13.19 1.70 19.65
N ILE A 379 -14.06 2.70 19.67
CA ILE A 379 -13.67 4.11 19.71
C ILE A 379 -14.02 4.69 21.07
N MET A 380 -13.10 5.44 21.67
CA MET A 380 -13.28 6.12 22.95
C MET A 380 -13.22 7.64 22.79
N ASN A 381 -14.11 8.37 23.47
CA ASN A 381 -13.95 9.82 23.66
C ASN A 381 -13.07 10.12 24.87
N THR A 382 -11.84 10.60 24.63
CA THR A 382 -10.87 10.98 25.66
C THR A 382 -11.03 12.44 26.14
N GLY A 383 -11.91 13.21 25.49
CA GLY A 383 -12.17 14.60 25.81
C GLY A 383 -13.08 14.81 27.01
N THR A 384 -13.32 16.09 27.32
CA THR A 384 -14.23 16.50 28.41
C THR A 384 -15.60 16.98 27.91
N VAL A 385 -15.86 16.87 26.61
CA VAL A 385 -17.13 17.25 25.96
C VAL A 385 -17.62 16.10 25.08
N PRO A 386 -18.94 15.96 24.85
CA PRO A 386 -19.44 14.96 23.93
C PRO A 386 -18.91 15.17 22.51
N VAL A 387 -18.61 14.07 21.80
CA VAL A 387 -18.17 14.05 20.40
C VAL A 387 -19.14 13.22 19.59
N ASP A 388 -19.67 13.80 18.51
CA ASP A 388 -20.52 13.09 17.55
C ASP A 388 -19.64 12.55 16.41
N LEU A 389 -19.67 11.23 16.20
CA LEU A 389 -18.96 10.56 15.11
C LEU A 389 -19.68 10.70 13.76
N GLY A 390 -20.89 11.25 13.72
CA GLY A 390 -21.63 11.44 12.47
C GLY A 390 -20.79 12.14 11.40
N GLY A 391 -20.57 11.45 10.28
CA GLY A 391 -19.78 11.93 9.15
C GLY A 391 -18.28 11.62 9.18
N TYR A 392 -17.73 11.11 10.29
CA TYR A 392 -16.36 10.60 10.34
C TYR A 392 -16.20 9.43 9.37
N TYR A 393 -14.97 9.18 8.94
CA TYR A 393 -14.64 8.04 8.10
C TYR A 393 -13.74 7.04 8.84
N VAL A 394 -13.90 5.77 8.50
CA VAL A 394 -13.01 4.69 8.93
C VAL A 394 -12.61 3.88 7.71
N THR A 395 -11.35 3.44 7.68
CA THR A 395 -10.85 2.54 6.65
C THR A 395 -9.83 1.54 7.20
N ASP A 396 -9.88 0.32 6.67
CA ASP A 396 -8.85 -0.73 6.76
C ASP A 396 -7.81 -0.64 5.62
N ARG A 397 -7.96 0.33 4.70
CA ARG A 397 -7.16 0.45 3.47
C ARG A 397 -6.64 1.87 3.29
N LEU A 398 -5.32 2.03 3.33
CA LEU A 398 -4.68 3.33 3.15
C LEU A 398 -5.01 3.95 1.77
N ASN A 399 -5.16 3.13 0.73
CA ASN A 399 -5.54 3.54 -0.63
C ASN A 399 -7.04 3.81 -0.82
N GLN A 400 -7.88 3.57 0.19
CA GLN A 400 -9.29 3.94 0.18
C GLN A 400 -9.64 4.71 1.47
N PRO A 401 -9.18 5.97 1.63
CA PRO A 401 -9.24 6.69 2.91
C PRO A 401 -10.65 6.95 3.46
N THR A 402 -11.68 6.90 2.60
CA THR A 402 -13.08 7.20 2.93
C THR A 402 -14.01 5.98 2.80
N LYS A 403 -13.45 4.76 2.94
CA LYS A 403 -14.15 3.49 2.68
C LYS A 403 -15.48 3.34 3.41
N TYR A 404 -15.53 3.65 4.71
CA TYR A 404 -16.75 3.68 5.51
C TYR A 404 -17.00 5.07 6.08
N GLN A 405 -18.23 5.56 6.01
CA GLN A 405 -18.64 6.82 6.65
C GLN A 405 -19.73 6.57 7.68
N PHE A 406 -19.52 7.05 8.92
CA PHE A 406 -20.57 7.05 9.92
C PHE A 406 -21.76 7.90 9.47
N PRO A 407 -23.01 7.40 9.59
CA PRO A 407 -24.17 8.07 9.03
C PRO A 407 -24.41 9.45 9.64
N LEU A 408 -24.74 10.41 8.78
CA LEU A 408 -25.13 11.75 9.19
C LEU A 408 -26.55 11.76 9.78
N GLY A 409 -26.77 12.63 10.78
CA GLY A 409 -28.12 12.94 11.26
C GLY A 409 -28.71 11.93 12.24
N VAL A 410 -27.89 11.03 12.81
CA VAL A 410 -28.28 10.12 13.90
C VAL A 410 -27.49 10.37 15.21
N PRO A 411 -27.37 11.62 15.68
CA PRO A 411 -26.52 11.97 16.82
C PRO A 411 -26.93 11.26 18.12
N ASP A 412 -28.19 10.84 18.24
CA ASP A 412 -28.69 10.05 19.38
C ASP A 412 -28.01 8.67 19.48
N SER A 413 -27.36 8.21 18.41
CA SER A 413 -26.61 6.95 18.36
C SER A 413 -25.09 7.16 18.23
N THR A 414 -24.66 8.19 17.50
CA THR A 414 -23.24 8.43 17.19
C THR A 414 -22.52 9.37 18.15
N THR A 415 -23.19 9.92 19.17
CA THR A 415 -22.57 10.83 20.14
C THR A 415 -22.01 10.09 21.35
N LEU A 416 -20.70 10.18 21.55
CA LEU A 416 -20.00 9.68 22.73
C LEU A 416 -19.86 10.79 23.77
N ALA A 417 -20.36 10.56 24.98
CA ALA A 417 -20.07 11.36 26.16
C ALA A 417 -18.58 11.26 26.57
N PRO A 418 -18.08 12.18 27.43
CA PRO A 418 -16.72 12.10 27.95
C PRO A 418 -16.42 10.74 28.62
N GLY A 419 -15.38 10.05 28.14
CA GLY A 419 -14.97 8.73 28.62
C GLY A 419 -15.88 7.57 28.19
N GLU A 420 -16.84 7.82 27.30
CA GLU A 420 -17.67 6.76 26.71
C GLU A 420 -16.91 6.03 25.60
N PHE A 421 -17.26 4.76 25.45
CA PHE A 421 -16.76 3.85 24.41
C PHE A 421 -17.91 3.48 23.49
N VAL A 422 -17.61 3.22 22.21
CA VAL A 422 -18.56 2.66 21.26
C VAL A 422 -17.92 1.49 20.53
N LEU A 423 -18.68 0.40 20.44
CA LEU A 423 -18.30 -0.78 19.67
C LEU A 423 -18.85 -0.70 18.23
N ILE A 424 -17.96 -0.89 17.27
CA ILE A 424 -18.26 -0.94 15.84
C ILE A 424 -17.87 -2.32 15.30
N PHE A 425 -18.76 -2.97 14.56
CA PHE A 425 -18.54 -4.26 13.92
C PHE A 425 -17.96 -4.07 12.52
N ALA A 426 -16.88 -4.78 12.23
CA ALA A 426 -16.23 -4.87 10.93
C ALA A 426 -16.62 -6.22 10.28
N ASP A 427 -17.80 -6.27 9.68
CA ASP A 427 -18.46 -7.52 9.28
C ASP A 427 -18.84 -7.57 7.79
N GLU A 428 -18.52 -6.52 7.03
CA GLU A 428 -18.92 -6.35 5.62
C GLU A 428 -20.45 -6.30 5.41
N ASP A 429 -21.24 -5.97 6.45
CA ASP A 429 -22.71 -5.88 6.39
C ASP A 429 -23.26 -4.57 6.99
N ASN A 430 -23.30 -3.52 6.18
CA ASN A 430 -23.89 -2.24 6.55
C ASN A 430 -25.43 -2.25 6.70
N SER A 431 -26.10 -3.39 6.52
CA SER A 431 -27.56 -3.48 6.61
C SER A 431 -28.07 -3.68 8.04
N GLU A 432 -27.18 -4.06 8.96
CA GLU A 432 -27.54 -4.42 10.34
C GLU A 432 -27.55 -3.23 11.32
N GLY A 433 -26.91 -2.11 10.97
CA GLY A 433 -26.92 -0.93 11.82
C GLY A 433 -25.93 0.14 11.40
N TRP A 434 -25.98 1.27 12.10
CA TRP A 434 -25.03 2.37 11.90
C TRP A 434 -23.61 2.03 12.39
N ASN A 435 -23.47 1.00 13.22
CA ASN A 435 -22.22 0.55 13.80
C ASN A 435 -21.73 -0.77 13.16
N HIS A 436 -22.13 -1.05 11.92
CA HIS A 436 -21.64 -2.16 11.10
C HIS A 436 -21.02 -1.59 9.81
N THR A 437 -19.80 -1.98 9.47
CA THR A 437 -19.03 -1.40 8.36
C THR A 437 -19.18 -2.20 7.06
N ASN A 438 -18.74 -1.61 5.94
CA ASN A 438 -18.67 -2.27 4.63
C ASN A 438 -17.34 -3.00 4.40
N PHE A 439 -16.63 -3.35 5.47
CA PHE A 439 -15.37 -4.08 5.42
C PHE A 439 -15.27 -5.02 6.61
N LYS A 440 -14.36 -5.99 6.50
CA LYS A 440 -14.00 -6.93 7.56
C LYS A 440 -12.49 -7.01 7.68
N PHE A 441 -11.98 -7.32 8.86
CA PHE A 441 -10.54 -7.34 9.07
C PHE A 441 -9.86 -8.56 8.45
N ASN A 442 -8.60 -8.39 8.04
CA ASN A 442 -7.68 -9.48 7.75
C ASN A 442 -7.04 -9.99 9.05
N SER A 443 -7.21 -11.28 9.34
CA SER A 443 -6.64 -11.91 10.53
C SER A 443 -5.10 -11.95 10.56
N ASP A 444 -4.43 -11.73 9.42
CA ASP A 444 -2.96 -11.66 9.34
C ASP A 444 -2.41 -10.27 9.73
N GLY A 445 -3.28 -9.27 9.92
CA GLY A 445 -2.92 -7.90 10.30
C GLY A 445 -3.09 -6.88 9.16
N GLU A 446 -3.35 -5.63 9.54
CA GLU A 446 -3.50 -4.47 8.66
C GLU A 446 -3.56 -3.15 9.46
N ALA A 447 -3.94 -2.05 8.79
CA ALA A 447 -4.17 -0.73 9.37
C ALA A 447 -5.65 -0.50 9.69
N LEU A 448 -5.96 0.30 10.69
CA LEU A 448 -7.28 0.91 10.91
C LEU A 448 -7.08 2.41 11.14
N VAL A 449 -7.70 3.23 10.30
CA VAL A 449 -7.56 4.69 10.35
C VAL A 449 -8.91 5.35 10.57
N LEU A 450 -9.04 6.12 11.65
CA LEU A 450 -10.19 6.97 11.94
C LEU A 450 -9.90 8.40 11.46
N ARG A 451 -10.76 8.93 10.60
CA ARG A 451 -10.63 10.28 10.04
C ARG A 451 -11.83 11.15 10.42
N SER A 452 -11.56 12.43 10.56
CA SER A 452 -12.58 13.46 10.75
C SER A 452 -13.56 13.52 9.57
N ILE A 453 -14.64 14.28 9.76
CA ILE A 453 -15.70 14.50 8.77
C ILE A 453 -15.21 15.15 7.47
N ASP A 454 -14.04 15.78 7.48
CA ASP A 454 -13.42 16.32 6.26
C ASP A 454 -12.87 15.22 5.34
N GLY A 455 -12.77 13.97 5.81
CA GLY A 455 -12.35 12.81 5.02
C GLY A 455 -10.86 12.60 4.94
N PHE A 456 -10.04 13.50 5.50
CA PHE A 456 -8.58 13.40 5.41
C PHE A 456 -7.87 13.58 6.75
N THR A 457 -8.36 14.45 7.65
CA THR A 457 -7.69 14.69 8.92
C THR A 457 -7.78 13.44 9.79
N ILE A 458 -6.65 12.83 10.15
CA ILE A 458 -6.61 11.63 10.99
C ILE A 458 -6.92 12.04 12.44
N ALA A 459 -7.91 11.36 13.04
CA ALA A 459 -8.22 11.46 14.45
C ALA A 459 -7.35 10.52 15.27
N ASP A 460 -7.24 9.27 14.81
CA ASP A 460 -6.35 8.25 15.37
C ASP A 460 -6.14 7.16 14.33
N SER A 461 -5.07 6.39 14.49
CA SER A 461 -4.83 5.21 13.68
C SER A 461 -4.13 4.14 14.50
N VAL A 462 -4.34 2.89 14.11
CA VAL A 462 -3.64 1.74 14.68
C VAL A 462 -3.26 0.79 13.56
N HIS A 463 -2.07 0.24 13.70
CA HIS A 463 -1.63 -0.86 12.87
C HIS A 463 -1.46 -2.08 13.77
N PHE A 464 -1.91 -3.24 13.31
CA PHE A 464 -1.87 -4.49 14.07
C PHE A 464 -1.42 -5.63 13.17
N GLY A 465 -0.62 -6.54 13.73
CA GLY A 465 -0.23 -7.78 13.06
C GLY A 465 -1.30 -8.87 13.23
N ALA A 466 -0.92 -10.12 12.98
CA ALA A 466 -1.83 -11.24 13.18
C ALA A 466 -2.33 -11.34 14.64
N ILE A 467 -3.64 -11.28 14.84
CA ILE A 467 -4.29 -11.42 16.15
C ILE A 467 -4.88 -12.83 16.25
N PRO A 468 -4.52 -13.64 17.26
CA PRO A 468 -5.10 -14.97 17.43
C PRO A 468 -6.63 -14.93 17.64
N LEU A 469 -7.30 -16.04 17.31
CA LEU A 469 -8.75 -16.18 17.52
C LEU A 469 -9.15 -15.90 18.97
N ASP A 470 -10.16 -15.03 19.17
CA ASP A 470 -10.70 -14.58 20.46
C ASP A 470 -9.73 -13.73 21.31
N TYR A 471 -8.68 -13.20 20.70
CA TYR A 471 -7.79 -12.21 21.31
C TYR A 471 -8.13 -10.84 20.74
N SER A 472 -7.86 -9.79 21.52
CA SER A 472 -7.95 -8.42 21.05
C SER A 472 -6.59 -7.71 21.17
N TRP A 473 -6.45 -6.64 20.40
CA TRP A 473 -5.34 -5.72 20.42
C TRP A 473 -5.86 -4.37 20.93
N GLY A 474 -5.33 -3.89 22.05
CA GLY A 474 -5.86 -2.68 22.70
C GLY A 474 -4.80 -1.90 23.45
N ARG A 475 -5.12 -0.66 23.81
CA ARG A 475 -4.24 0.22 24.58
C ARG A 475 -4.19 -0.23 26.05
N ASP A 476 -2.99 -0.35 26.65
CA ASP A 476 -2.82 -0.72 28.07
C ASP A 476 -3.31 0.37 29.03
N SER A 477 -3.50 1.59 28.57
CA SER A 477 -4.24 2.63 29.30
C SER A 477 -5.19 3.28 28.31
N ASP A 478 -6.47 3.34 28.66
CA ASP A 478 -7.52 3.74 27.72
C ASP A 478 -7.16 5.05 27.02
N GLY A 479 -7.18 5.01 25.69
CA GLY A 479 -6.91 6.13 24.80
C GLY A 479 -5.49 6.70 24.74
N TYR A 480 -4.54 6.27 25.57
CA TYR A 480 -3.18 6.86 25.61
C TYR A 480 -2.03 5.87 25.80
N GLY A 481 -2.31 4.64 26.25
CA GLY A 481 -1.28 3.64 26.55
C GLY A 481 -0.74 2.96 25.31
N ASP A 482 0.40 2.30 25.49
CA ASP A 482 1.00 1.42 24.48
C ASP A 482 0.00 0.30 24.11
N TRP A 483 0.02 -0.10 22.84
CA TRP A 483 -0.79 -1.22 22.38
C TRP A 483 -0.24 -2.55 22.91
N ARG A 484 -1.14 -3.47 23.25
CA ARG A 484 -0.84 -4.81 23.72
C ARG A 484 -1.94 -5.78 23.36
N GLU A 485 -1.59 -7.04 23.43
CA GLU A 485 -2.54 -8.14 23.25
C GLU A 485 -3.31 -8.40 24.57
N PHE A 486 -4.62 -8.59 24.45
CA PHE A 486 -5.48 -9.17 25.47
C PHE A 486 -5.85 -10.58 25.05
N VAL A 487 -5.64 -11.51 25.97
CA VAL A 487 -5.90 -12.94 25.72
C VAL A 487 -7.36 -13.26 25.98
N VAL A 488 -7.83 -14.41 25.49
CA VAL A 488 -9.20 -14.90 25.71
C VAL A 488 -9.68 -14.70 27.15
N GLY A 489 -10.82 -14.04 27.30
CA GLY A 489 -11.45 -13.74 28.60
C GLY A 489 -10.86 -12.54 29.33
N THR A 490 -9.97 -11.78 28.69
CA THR A 490 -9.44 -10.49 29.18
C THR A 490 -9.67 -9.33 28.23
N THR A 491 -10.33 -9.56 27.08
CA THR A 491 -10.83 -8.53 26.16
C THR A 491 -11.84 -7.63 26.87
N THR A 492 -11.99 -6.38 26.43
CA THR A 492 -12.77 -5.34 27.13
C THR A 492 -13.76 -4.58 26.24
N PRO A 493 -14.56 -5.26 25.40
CA PRO A 493 -15.57 -4.61 24.55
C PRO A 493 -16.56 -3.76 25.37
N GLU A 494 -16.70 -2.47 25.05
CA GLU A 494 -17.52 -1.48 25.75
C GLU A 494 -17.08 -1.15 27.20
N TYR A 495 -15.89 -1.60 27.61
CA TYR A 495 -15.35 -1.39 28.95
C TYR A 495 -13.91 -0.86 28.89
N CYS A 496 -13.43 -0.30 30.00
CA CYS A 496 -12.04 0.13 30.08
C CYS A 496 -11.06 -1.06 30.05
N ASN A 497 -10.02 -0.98 29.22
CA ASN A 497 -8.95 -1.97 29.05
C ASN A 497 -8.17 -2.17 30.34
N VAL A 498 -7.81 -1.04 30.97
CA VAL A 498 -7.24 -1.01 32.32
C VAL A 498 -8.03 -0.05 33.16
N CYS A 499 -9.23 -0.49 33.53
CA CYS A 499 -9.97 0.14 34.60
C CYS A 499 -9.08 0.21 35.84
N THR A 500 -8.73 1.41 36.29
CA THR A 500 -8.30 1.65 37.68
C THR A 500 -9.47 1.43 38.63
N SER A 501 -10.03 0.22 38.64
CA SER A 501 -10.90 -0.29 39.69
C SER A 501 -10.15 -0.49 41.00
N SER A 502 -8.83 -0.26 41.02
CA SER A 502 -8.24 0.33 42.20
C SER A 502 -8.75 1.78 42.35
N VAL A 503 -9.92 1.90 42.98
CA VAL A 503 -9.83 2.50 44.31
C VAL A 503 -8.80 1.64 45.03
N SER A 504 -7.51 1.95 44.84
CA SER A 504 -6.71 2.02 46.03
C SER A 504 -7.61 2.89 46.87
N GLN A 505 -8.05 2.35 48.00
CA GLN A 505 -8.12 3.23 49.13
C GLN A 505 -6.77 3.93 49.02
N VAL A 506 -6.76 5.16 48.46
CA VAL A 506 -5.79 6.14 48.91
C VAL A 506 -6.01 5.95 50.38
N ASP A 507 -5.03 5.32 51.01
CA ASP A 507 -5.06 5.19 52.43
C ASP A 507 -4.85 6.64 52.87
N VAL A 508 -5.94 7.43 52.79
CA VAL A 508 -6.13 8.70 53.46
C VAL A 508 -5.95 8.43 54.95
N ASP A 509 -6.05 7.16 55.34
CA ASP A 509 -5.63 6.62 56.61
C ASP A 509 -4.13 6.23 56.70
N SER A 510 -3.22 6.77 55.90
CA SER A 510 -1.77 6.76 56.23
C SER A 510 -1.27 8.18 56.52
N LEU A 511 -0.53 8.37 57.62
CA LEU A 511 0.04 9.66 58.00
C LEU A 511 0.98 10.20 56.91
N ASN A 512 0.62 11.33 56.32
CA ASN A 512 1.36 12.03 55.27
C ASN A 512 1.68 13.48 55.66
N ALA A 513 2.84 13.97 55.22
CA ALA A 513 3.33 15.32 55.38
C ALA A 513 4.05 15.77 54.10
N TYR A 514 3.50 16.73 53.36
CA TYR A 514 4.05 17.22 52.09
C TYR A 514 4.01 18.76 51.99
N PRO A 515 5.04 19.42 51.42
CA PRO A 515 6.31 18.85 50.98
C PRO A 515 7.15 18.36 52.17
N ASN A 516 8.02 17.38 51.91
CA ASN A 516 8.97 16.83 52.87
C ASN A 516 10.17 16.21 52.10
N PRO A 517 11.37 16.81 52.11
CA PRO A 517 11.76 17.97 52.94
C PRO A 517 10.99 19.26 52.64
N VAL A 518 10.97 20.18 53.61
CA VAL A 518 10.35 21.51 53.47
C VAL A 518 11.26 22.58 54.07
N ASP A 519 11.42 23.71 53.39
CA ASP A 519 12.23 24.82 53.89
C ASP A 519 11.55 25.51 55.08
N ARG A 520 12.36 26.05 56.00
CA ARG A 520 11.84 26.86 57.11
C ARG A 520 11.15 28.13 56.60
N GLY A 521 9.88 28.29 56.96
CA GLY A 521 9.02 29.41 56.55
C GLY A 521 8.01 29.05 55.47
N GLU A 522 8.17 27.89 54.82
CA GLU A 522 7.21 27.33 53.88
C GLU A 522 6.08 26.58 54.60
N PHE A 523 5.06 26.19 53.83
CA PHE A 523 3.93 25.45 54.37
C PHE A 523 4.05 23.95 54.16
N ILE A 524 3.67 23.17 55.17
CA ILE A 524 3.51 21.73 55.11
C ILE A 524 2.05 21.34 55.34
N ARG A 525 1.52 20.43 54.52
CA ARG A 525 0.19 19.84 54.69
C ARG A 525 0.30 18.52 55.43
N ILE A 526 -0.44 18.41 56.54
CA ILE A 526 -0.62 17.17 57.31
C ILE A 526 -2.05 16.67 57.12
N ASN A 527 -2.25 15.37 56.90
CA ASN A 527 -3.57 14.78 56.68
C ASN A 527 -4.23 14.19 57.94
N LYS A 528 -3.49 14.05 59.06
CA LYS A 528 -3.97 13.45 60.32
C LYS A 528 -3.61 14.27 61.57
N VAL A 529 -4.34 14.04 62.66
CA VAL A 529 -3.92 14.56 63.98
C VAL A 529 -2.61 13.90 64.40
N THR A 530 -1.57 14.72 64.57
CA THR A 530 -0.19 14.25 64.63
C THR A 530 0.58 14.89 65.78
N GLU A 531 1.22 14.07 66.60
CA GLU A 531 2.22 14.53 67.57
C GLU A 531 3.57 14.69 66.88
N VAL A 532 4.18 15.87 67.01
CA VAL A 532 5.51 16.17 66.47
C VAL A 532 6.51 16.07 67.61
N SER A 533 7.53 15.23 67.45
CA SER A 533 8.64 15.10 68.40
C SER A 533 9.98 15.33 67.71
N GLY A 534 10.94 15.95 68.40
CA GLY A 534 12.33 16.00 67.91
C GLY A 534 12.99 14.61 67.94
N ILE A 535 14.16 14.47 67.32
CA ILE A 535 14.89 13.18 67.25
C ILE A 535 15.25 12.58 68.62
N THR A 536 15.26 13.39 69.68
CA THR A 536 15.48 12.96 71.06
C THR A 536 14.21 12.41 71.74
N GLY A 537 13.09 12.34 71.02
CA GLY A 537 11.80 11.87 71.51
C GLY A 537 11.02 12.91 72.34
N ARG A 538 11.52 14.13 72.48
CA ARG A 538 10.80 15.22 73.15
C ARG A 538 9.69 15.76 72.26
N LYS A 539 8.46 15.73 72.75
CA LYS A 539 7.30 16.36 72.10
C LYS A 539 7.50 17.87 71.91
N VAL A 540 7.24 18.34 70.70
CA VAL A 540 7.36 19.74 70.24
C VAL A 540 5.98 20.35 70.01
N ALA A 541 5.08 19.63 69.32
CA ALA A 541 3.76 20.15 68.97
C ALA A 541 2.71 19.03 68.80
N THR A 542 1.45 19.42 68.61
CA THR A 542 0.38 18.55 68.09
C THR A 542 -0.35 19.30 66.99
N LEU A 543 -0.33 18.74 65.79
CA LEU A 543 -0.94 19.34 64.59
C LEU A 543 -2.28 18.67 64.31
N GLN A 544 -3.26 19.46 63.89
CA GLN A 544 -4.51 18.95 63.30
C GLN A 544 -4.29 18.68 61.80
N PRO A 545 -5.20 18.00 61.09
CA PRO A 545 -5.15 17.97 59.63
C PRO A 545 -5.25 19.40 59.05
N GLY A 546 -4.38 19.77 58.12
CA GLY A 546 -4.35 21.12 57.53
C GLY A 546 -2.97 21.56 57.01
N LEU A 547 -2.86 22.81 56.56
CA LEU A 547 -1.58 23.45 56.23
C LEU A 547 -1.00 24.15 57.47
N PHE A 548 0.32 24.02 57.68
CA PHE A 548 1.07 24.63 58.76
C PHE A 548 2.30 25.33 58.22
N ASN A 549 2.57 26.54 58.68
CA ASN A 549 3.82 27.22 58.37
C ASN A 549 4.94 26.66 59.27
N THR A 550 6.11 26.39 58.70
CA THR A 550 7.24 25.76 59.40
C THR A 550 8.10 26.76 60.21
N MET A 551 7.77 28.06 60.23
CA MET A 551 8.53 29.08 60.98
C MET A 551 8.68 28.78 62.48
N ASP A 552 7.69 28.12 63.08
CA ASP A 552 7.66 27.79 64.50
C ASP A 552 8.55 26.58 64.86
N PHE A 553 9.11 25.90 63.87
CA PHE A 553 10.02 24.78 64.04
C PHE A 553 11.46 25.21 63.71
N ALA A 554 12.43 24.71 64.47
CA ALA A 554 13.85 24.86 64.12
C ALA A 554 14.19 23.90 62.96
N PRO A 555 15.15 24.22 62.08
CA PRO A 555 15.63 23.27 61.09
C PRO A 555 16.11 21.98 61.75
N GLY A 556 15.78 20.83 61.17
CA GLY A 556 16.13 19.52 61.69
C GLY A 556 15.14 18.41 61.33
N THR A 557 15.42 17.22 61.86
CA THR A 557 14.56 16.03 61.68
C THR A 557 13.59 15.86 62.85
N TYR A 558 12.32 15.70 62.50
CA TYR A 558 11.21 15.44 63.42
C TYR A 558 10.59 14.07 63.13
N VAL A 559 10.00 13.48 64.17
CA VAL A 559 9.15 12.29 64.07
C VAL A 559 7.72 12.73 64.29
N LEU A 560 6.90 12.54 63.27
CA LEU A 560 5.46 12.70 63.29
C LEU A 560 4.84 11.38 63.71
N ARG A 561 3.92 11.40 64.67
CA ARG A 561 3.20 10.22 65.13
C ARG A 561 1.70 10.46 65.18
N SER A 562 0.91 9.64 64.50
CA SER A 562 -0.56 9.71 64.55
C SER A 562 -1.11 9.02 65.81
N LYS A 563 -2.40 9.22 66.09
CA LYS A 563 -3.11 8.55 67.20
C LYS A 563 -3.15 7.02 67.07
N ASN A 564 -3.20 6.48 65.85
CA ASN A 564 -3.22 5.04 65.59
C ASN A 564 -1.81 4.42 65.54
N GLY A 565 -0.75 5.22 65.77
CA GLY A 565 0.61 4.73 65.99
C GLY A 565 1.52 4.77 64.78
N GLU A 566 1.04 5.24 63.61
CA GLU A 566 1.86 5.46 62.42
C GLU A 566 2.91 6.53 62.70
N THR A 567 4.08 6.37 62.09
CA THR A 567 5.20 7.31 62.24
C THR A 567 5.74 7.73 60.89
N LEU A 568 5.97 9.04 60.72
CA LEU A 568 6.57 9.63 59.53
C LEU A 568 7.76 10.50 59.92
N LYS A 569 8.87 10.42 59.19
CA LYS A 569 10.00 11.33 59.35
C LYS A 569 9.70 12.63 58.61
N LEU A 570 9.80 13.76 59.28
CA LEU A 570 9.73 15.09 58.67
C LEU A 570 11.10 15.76 58.71
N VAL A 571 11.55 16.32 57.60
CA VAL A 571 12.77 17.13 57.49
C VAL A 571 12.39 18.58 57.21
N ILE A 572 12.85 19.49 58.08
CA ILE A 572 12.75 20.94 57.88
C ILE A 572 14.17 21.47 57.65
N GLU A 573 14.42 22.10 56.51
CA GLU A 573 15.74 22.64 56.13
C GLU A 573 15.93 24.11 56.52
#